data_AF-A0A1X7DSG3-F1
#
_entry.id   AF-A0A1X7DSG3-F1
#
_cell.length_a   1.000
_cell.length_b   1.000
_cell.length_c   1.000
_cell.angle_alpha   90.00
_cell.angle_beta   90.00
_cell.angle_gamma   90.00
#
_symmetry.space_group_name_H-M   'P 1'
#
loop_
_entity.id
_entity.type
_entity.pdbx_description
1 polymer ?
#
loop_
_entity_poly.entity_id
_entity_poly.type
_entity_poly.pdbx_seq_one_letter_code
_entity_poly.pdbx_strand_id
1 'polypeptide(L)'
;MDAVISFGARAPARVAMLAECSRPWCHAGQPWPVGSEDRAIGSDGSASSGRRVSRADPPRSAGIVEVMRIDLHTHSNASDGTESPADVARAAHRAGLNVFALTDHDTTAGWQEAGDTAVSLGVAFVPGMEITCTTADGISVHMLSYLHGPDHAPLLDAIEESRRSRLSRAHTMVDLLAQDYPISWDDVMAHVSPEATVGRPHIADALVELGVVPNRSAAFSDMLSGRSKYYVRHMALDPVQAIKLVRAAGGVPVCAHPMAPLRGRVATPADFNAMIDAGLAGVEVAHRDNPDESRAVLMKLAADHDLIVTGSSDYHGAGKPNRLGENSTSVRSLTRICEQATSGVEVRWP
;
A
#
# COMPACT_ATOMS: atom_id res chain seq x y z
N MET A 1 -26.10 -42.48 5.08
CA MET A 1 -25.64 -42.20 3.70
C MET A 1 -25.21 -40.75 3.71
N ASP A 2 -23.99 -40.53 4.20
CA ASP A 2 -23.43 -39.20 4.43
C ASP A 2 -22.58 -38.84 3.22
N ALA A 3 -22.92 -37.75 2.55
CA ALA A 3 -22.07 -37.14 1.54
C ALA A 3 -21.45 -35.88 2.14
N VAL A 4 -20.20 -36.03 2.61
CA VAL A 4 -19.33 -34.93 2.97
C VAL A 4 -18.84 -34.29 1.66
N ILE A 5 -19.35 -33.11 1.33
CA ILE A 5 -18.82 -32.29 0.23
C ILE A 5 -17.64 -31.50 0.80
N SER A 6 -16.44 -31.92 0.40
CA SER A 6 -15.18 -31.19 0.63
C SER A 6 -15.12 -29.99 -0.33
N PHE A 7 -15.21 -28.77 0.21
CA PHE A 7 -14.82 -27.56 -0.51
C PHE A 7 -13.34 -27.28 -0.25
N GLY A 8 -12.48 -27.78 -1.14
CA GLY A 8 -11.09 -27.36 -1.22
C GLY A 8 -11.00 -26.11 -2.11
N ALA A 9 -10.84 -24.94 -1.49
CA ALA A 9 -10.41 -23.74 -2.21
C ALA A 9 -8.98 -23.99 -2.71
N ARG A 10 -8.80 -24.17 -4.02
CA ARG A 10 -7.47 -24.20 -4.65
C ARG A 10 -7.04 -22.76 -4.85
N ALA A 11 -5.92 -22.36 -4.22
CA ALA A 11 -5.19 -21.19 -4.68
C ALA A 11 -4.90 -21.34 -6.19
N PRO A 12 -4.95 -20.27 -7.00
CA PRO A 12 -4.68 -20.37 -8.43
C PRO A 12 -3.28 -20.94 -8.63
N ALA A 13 -3.17 -21.97 -9.47
CA ALA A 13 -1.96 -22.79 -9.67
C ALA A 13 -0.68 -21.98 -10.00
N ARG A 14 -0.82 -20.73 -10.48
CA ARG A 14 0.30 -19.83 -10.80
C ARG A 14 0.94 -19.17 -9.58
N VAL A 15 0.19 -18.88 -8.50
CA VAL A 15 0.77 -18.34 -7.26
C VAL A 15 1.53 -19.43 -6.50
N ALA A 16 1.00 -20.67 -6.53
CA ALA A 16 1.67 -21.85 -5.97
C ALA A 16 2.97 -22.20 -6.73
N MET A 17 2.97 -22.13 -8.07
CA MET A 17 4.18 -22.32 -8.89
C MET A 17 5.31 -21.33 -8.54
N LEU A 18 4.98 -20.10 -8.14
CA LEU A 18 5.97 -19.08 -7.74
C LEU A 18 6.46 -19.29 -6.29
N ALA A 19 5.61 -19.82 -5.41
CA ALA A 19 5.95 -20.10 -4.01
C ALA A 19 6.88 -21.31 -3.83
N GLU A 20 6.82 -22.31 -4.71
CA GLU A 20 7.67 -23.52 -4.68
C GLU A 20 9.18 -23.23 -4.87
N CYS A 21 9.55 -22.03 -5.34
CA CYS A 21 10.95 -21.60 -5.48
C CYS A 21 11.54 -20.87 -4.25
N SER A 22 10.76 -20.59 -3.21
CA SER A 22 11.24 -19.86 -2.02
C SER A 22 11.26 -20.74 -0.77
N ARG A 23 12.46 -21.19 -0.37
CA ARG A 23 12.67 -21.83 0.95
C ARG A 23 12.44 -20.81 2.08
N PRO A 24 11.85 -21.21 3.22
CA PRO A 24 11.58 -20.30 4.33
C PRO A 24 12.88 -19.91 5.03
N TRP A 25 13.20 -18.62 5.05
CA TRP A 25 14.21 -18.06 5.94
C TRP A 25 13.55 -17.73 7.28
N CYS A 26 13.72 -18.62 8.25
CA CYS A 26 13.57 -18.31 9.67
C CYS A 26 14.98 -18.24 10.27
N HIS A 27 15.61 -17.05 10.27
CA HIS A 27 16.64 -16.74 11.26
C HIS A 27 16.57 -15.27 11.64
N ALA A 28 16.26 -15.04 12.92
CA ALA A 28 16.33 -13.77 13.58
C ALA A 28 17.76 -13.22 13.57
N GLY A 29 17.91 -11.91 13.35
CA GLY A 29 19.06 -11.15 13.84
C GLY A 29 20.25 -10.93 12.89
N GLN A 30 20.04 -10.46 11.67
CA GLN A 30 21.12 -9.83 10.88
C GLN A 30 20.71 -8.40 10.49
N PRO A 31 21.53 -7.37 10.76
CA PRO A 31 21.25 -6.00 10.35
C PRO A 31 21.41 -5.85 8.83
N TRP A 32 20.61 -4.94 8.26
CA TRP A 32 20.62 -4.58 6.85
C TRP A 32 22.02 -4.07 6.42
N PRO A 33 22.58 -4.49 5.27
CA PRO A 33 23.87 -4.00 4.84
C PRO A 33 23.77 -2.55 4.36
N VAL A 34 24.53 -1.69 5.03
CA VAL A 34 24.83 -0.32 4.62
C VAL A 34 25.88 -0.39 3.52
N GLY A 35 25.61 0.20 2.36
CA GLY A 35 26.56 0.26 1.24
C GLY A 35 27.84 0.99 1.67
N SER A 36 29.00 0.38 1.40
CA SER A 36 30.31 1.01 1.57
C SER A 36 31.01 1.14 0.23
N GLU A 37 31.82 2.19 0.17
CA GLU A 37 32.30 2.92 -1.00
C GLU A 37 33.36 2.20 -1.83
N ASP A 38 33.47 2.69 -3.07
CA ASP A 38 34.53 2.42 -4.04
C ASP A 38 35.95 2.53 -3.44
N ARG A 39 36.78 1.50 -3.70
CA ARG A 39 38.23 1.65 -3.78
C ARG A 39 38.80 0.88 -4.98
N ALA A 40 39.27 1.65 -5.95
CA ALA A 40 40.10 1.18 -7.05
C ALA A 40 41.54 0.91 -6.58
N ILE A 41 42.10 -0.24 -6.97
CA ILE A 41 43.55 -0.48 -7.00
C ILE A 41 43.88 -1.31 -8.26
N GLY A 42 44.67 -0.74 -9.17
CA GLY A 42 45.57 -1.44 -10.10
C GLY A 42 46.96 -0.79 -9.93
N SER A 43 48.09 -1.46 -10.07
CA SER A 43 48.52 -2.30 -11.20
C SER A 43 49.87 -2.99 -10.90
N ASP A 44 50.24 -3.90 -11.82
CA ASP A 44 51.55 -4.55 -12.05
C ASP A 44 51.94 -5.74 -11.15
N GLY A 45 52.40 -6.90 -11.64
CA GLY A 45 52.73 -7.38 -12.98
C GLY A 45 53.52 -8.71 -12.88
N SER A 46 53.78 -9.31 -14.04
CA SER A 46 54.75 -10.40 -14.31
C SER A 46 54.22 -11.85 -14.42
N ALA A 47 54.91 -12.57 -15.31
CA ALA A 47 54.46 -13.70 -16.11
C ALA A 47 54.91 -15.07 -15.55
N SER A 48 54.24 -16.15 -15.96
CA SER A 48 54.81 -17.19 -16.85
C SER A 48 54.17 -18.58 -16.71
N SER A 49 54.24 -19.28 -17.85
CA SER A 49 54.27 -20.73 -18.05
C SER A 49 52.94 -21.50 -18.15
N GLY A 50 52.84 -22.23 -19.25
CA GLY A 50 51.65 -22.93 -19.71
C GLY A 50 51.32 -24.20 -18.95
N ARG A 51 50.02 -24.46 -18.88
CA ARG A 51 49.46 -25.81 -18.75
C ARG A 51 48.18 -25.85 -19.58
N ARG A 52 48.07 -26.82 -20.49
CA ARG A 52 46.81 -27.14 -21.17
C ARG A 52 45.81 -27.58 -20.10
N VAL A 53 44.85 -26.72 -19.80
CA VAL A 53 43.67 -27.07 -19.01
C VAL A 53 42.62 -27.56 -19.99
N SER A 54 42.13 -28.78 -19.75
CA SER A 54 40.95 -29.34 -20.40
C SER A 54 39.81 -28.32 -20.42
N ARG A 55 39.07 -28.22 -21.54
CA ARG A 55 37.83 -27.44 -21.60
C ARG A 55 36.91 -27.90 -20.47
N ALA A 56 36.89 -27.15 -19.38
CA ALA A 56 35.86 -27.28 -18.36
C ALA A 56 34.56 -26.82 -19.00
N ASP A 57 33.49 -27.59 -18.79
CA ASP A 57 32.14 -27.15 -19.10
C ASP A 57 31.90 -25.76 -18.49
N PRO A 58 31.18 -24.86 -19.19
CA PRO A 58 30.85 -23.57 -18.61
C PRO A 58 30.13 -23.79 -17.28
N PRO A 59 30.43 -23.00 -16.23
CA PRO A 59 29.70 -23.12 -14.98
C PRO A 59 28.22 -22.97 -15.30
N ARG A 60 27.43 -24.00 -14.97
CA ARG A 60 25.97 -23.91 -14.97
C ARG A 60 25.65 -22.65 -14.19
N SER A 61 25.06 -21.66 -14.86
CA SER A 61 24.60 -20.43 -14.23
C SER A 61 23.84 -20.83 -12.98
N ALA A 62 24.41 -20.55 -11.80
CA ALA A 62 23.66 -20.58 -10.57
C ALA A 62 22.48 -19.65 -10.84
N GLY A 63 21.28 -20.23 -10.95
CA GLY A 63 20.09 -19.47 -11.33
C GLY A 63 20.00 -18.28 -10.39
N ILE A 64 20.11 -17.08 -10.95
CA ILE A 64 19.74 -15.88 -10.23
C ILE A 64 18.26 -16.10 -9.94
N VAL A 65 17.93 -16.40 -8.68
CA VAL A 65 16.54 -16.44 -8.25
C VAL A 65 16.09 -15.00 -8.36
N GLU A 66 15.36 -14.69 -9.42
CA GLU A 66 14.82 -13.35 -9.64
C GLU A 66 13.88 -13.06 -8.47
N VAL A 67 14.30 -12.15 -7.58
CA VAL A 67 13.52 -11.80 -6.40
C VAL A 67 12.32 -11.00 -6.89
N MET A 68 11.13 -11.60 -6.85
CA MET A 68 9.91 -10.90 -7.23
C MET A 68 9.72 -9.65 -6.38
N ARG A 69 9.54 -8.51 -7.03
CA ARG A 69 9.26 -7.21 -6.40
C ARG A 69 7.77 -6.93 -6.41
N ILE A 70 7.19 -6.75 -5.23
CA ILE A 70 5.75 -6.66 -5.02
C ILE A 70 5.45 -5.43 -4.17
N ASP A 71 4.64 -4.51 -4.69
CA ASP A 71 4.22 -3.29 -4.00
C ASP A 71 2.69 -3.23 -3.88
N LEU A 72 2.14 -3.47 -2.68
CA LEU A 72 0.69 -3.61 -2.50
C LEU A 72 0.01 -2.35 -1.96
N HIS A 73 0.65 -1.18 -2.06
CA HIS A 73 0.06 0.07 -1.57
C HIS A 73 0.49 1.24 -2.47
N THR A 74 -0.37 1.61 -3.42
CA THR A 74 -0.11 2.70 -4.34
C THR A 74 -1.40 3.48 -4.60
N HIS A 75 -1.25 4.77 -4.92
CA HIS A 75 -2.35 5.71 -5.14
C HIS A 75 -2.19 6.42 -6.47
N SER A 76 -3.32 6.65 -7.12
CA SER A 76 -3.49 7.39 -8.37
C SER A 76 -4.28 8.67 -8.12
N ASN A 77 -4.54 9.42 -9.18
CA ASN A 77 -5.41 10.59 -9.14
C ASN A 77 -6.91 10.25 -9.00
N ALA A 78 -7.29 8.97 -8.89
CA ALA A 78 -8.62 8.58 -8.44
C ALA A 78 -8.83 8.82 -6.93
N SER A 79 -7.75 8.98 -6.15
CA SER A 79 -7.79 9.65 -4.84
C SER A 79 -6.88 10.86 -4.81
N ASP A 80 -5.64 10.71 -4.35
CA ASP A 80 -4.73 11.79 -3.98
C ASP A 80 -3.30 11.57 -4.48
N GLY A 81 -3.08 10.54 -5.29
CA GLY A 81 -1.90 10.43 -6.14
C GLY A 81 -1.91 11.46 -7.27
N THR A 82 -0.77 11.68 -7.91
CA THR A 82 -0.63 12.69 -8.98
C THR A 82 -0.63 12.11 -10.38
N GLU A 83 -0.72 10.79 -10.52
CA GLU A 83 -0.63 10.06 -11.79
C GLU A 83 -1.94 9.32 -12.05
N SER A 84 -2.34 9.17 -13.32
CA SER A 84 -3.50 8.34 -13.68
C SER A 84 -3.31 6.88 -13.27
N PRO A 85 -4.38 6.09 -13.06
CA PRO A 85 -4.26 4.65 -12.82
C PRO A 85 -3.38 3.93 -13.86
N ALA A 86 -3.49 4.29 -15.14
CA ALA A 86 -2.62 3.76 -16.19
C ALA A 86 -1.15 4.21 -16.02
N ASP A 87 -0.90 5.45 -15.64
CA ASP A 87 0.46 5.96 -15.42
C ASP A 87 1.12 5.35 -14.20
N VAL A 88 0.37 5.05 -13.13
CA VAL A 88 0.85 4.27 -11.99
C VAL A 88 1.29 2.88 -12.44
N ALA A 89 0.51 2.21 -13.29
CA ALA A 89 0.89 0.91 -13.87
C ALA A 89 2.17 1.00 -14.74
N ARG A 90 2.29 2.06 -15.56
CA ARG A 90 3.51 2.32 -16.35
C ARG A 90 4.71 2.61 -15.45
N ALA A 91 4.51 3.34 -14.35
CA ALA A 91 5.54 3.63 -13.37
C ALA A 91 5.99 2.35 -12.64
N ALA A 92 5.05 1.47 -12.28
CA ALA A 92 5.34 0.17 -11.69
C ALA A 92 6.19 -0.71 -12.62
N HIS A 93 5.84 -0.76 -13.92
CA HIS A 93 6.64 -1.45 -14.93
C HIS A 93 8.05 -0.86 -15.05
N ARG A 94 8.19 0.47 -15.18
CA ARG A 94 9.50 1.14 -15.24
C ARG A 94 10.33 0.93 -13.97
N ALA A 95 9.68 0.83 -12.82
CA ALA A 95 10.31 0.55 -11.54
C ALA A 95 10.74 -0.92 -11.41
N GLY A 96 10.39 -1.80 -12.36
CA GLY A 96 10.73 -3.22 -12.33
C GLY A 96 9.93 -4.01 -11.30
N LEU A 97 8.69 -3.63 -11.04
CA LEU A 97 7.78 -4.41 -10.20
C LEU A 97 7.21 -5.58 -11.00
N ASN A 98 7.11 -6.74 -10.35
CA ASN A 98 6.42 -7.92 -10.90
C ASN A 98 4.93 -7.88 -10.57
N VAL A 99 4.57 -7.31 -9.42
CA VAL A 99 3.19 -7.20 -8.94
C VAL A 99 3.00 -5.85 -8.28
N PHE A 100 1.88 -5.17 -8.55
CA PHE A 100 1.45 -4.05 -7.71
C PHE A 100 -0.04 -4.07 -7.42
N ALA A 101 -0.45 -3.38 -6.35
CA ALA A 101 -1.86 -3.09 -6.06
C ALA A 101 -2.14 -1.60 -6.21
N LEU A 102 -3.29 -1.25 -6.80
CA LEU A 102 -3.83 0.10 -6.69
C LEU A 102 -4.83 0.11 -5.54
N THR A 103 -4.64 1.03 -4.60
CA THR A 103 -5.35 1.10 -3.32
C THR A 103 -5.78 2.53 -3.01
N ASP A 104 -6.33 3.22 -4.00
CA ASP A 104 -6.83 4.58 -3.84
C ASP A 104 -7.75 4.71 -2.61
N HIS A 105 -7.76 5.90 -2.00
CA HIS A 105 -8.61 6.18 -0.86
C HIS A 105 -10.09 6.09 -1.21
N ASP A 106 -10.81 5.21 -0.52
CA ASP A 106 -12.28 5.15 -0.52
C ASP A 106 -12.89 5.07 -1.95
N THR A 107 -12.21 4.38 -2.87
CA THR A 107 -12.68 4.17 -4.26
C THR A 107 -12.02 2.96 -4.92
N THR A 108 -12.72 2.40 -5.90
CA THR A 108 -12.22 1.34 -6.80
C THR A 108 -12.19 1.78 -8.27
N ALA A 109 -12.47 3.06 -8.55
CA ALA A 109 -12.66 3.60 -9.90
C ALA A 109 -11.48 3.33 -10.85
N GLY A 110 -10.24 3.31 -10.34
CA GLY A 110 -9.02 3.09 -11.13
C GLY A 110 -8.72 1.63 -11.49
N TRP A 111 -9.47 0.65 -10.98
CA TRP A 111 -9.11 -0.78 -11.10
C TRP A 111 -9.01 -1.28 -12.54
N GLN A 112 -10.00 -0.92 -13.37
CA GLN A 112 -10.06 -1.40 -14.75
C GLN A 112 -8.86 -0.88 -15.54
N GLU A 113 -8.65 0.43 -15.52
CA GLU A 113 -7.59 1.12 -16.26
C GLU A 113 -6.19 0.67 -15.82
N ALA A 114 -5.92 0.63 -14.51
CA ALA A 114 -4.64 0.19 -13.97
C ALA A 114 -4.38 -1.29 -14.30
N GLY A 115 -5.38 -2.15 -14.13
CA GLY A 115 -5.23 -3.58 -14.39
C GLY A 115 -5.03 -3.91 -15.87
N ASP A 116 -5.74 -3.25 -16.78
CA ASP A 116 -5.55 -3.43 -18.23
C ASP A 116 -4.15 -3.00 -18.66
N THR A 117 -3.70 -1.84 -18.17
CA THR A 117 -2.37 -1.31 -18.47
C THR A 117 -1.27 -2.19 -17.90
N ALA A 118 -1.40 -2.63 -16.65
CA ALA A 118 -0.44 -3.50 -15.97
C ALA A 118 -0.21 -4.81 -16.73
N VAL A 119 -1.30 -5.50 -17.06
CA VAL A 119 -1.28 -6.77 -17.80
C VAL A 119 -0.62 -6.60 -19.16
N SER A 120 -0.94 -5.51 -19.89
CA SER A 120 -0.32 -5.23 -21.20
C SER A 120 1.20 -4.98 -21.13
N LEU A 121 1.71 -4.61 -19.96
CA LEU A 121 3.12 -4.30 -19.70
C LEU A 121 3.86 -5.46 -19.00
N GLY A 122 3.21 -6.62 -18.81
CA GLY A 122 3.84 -7.75 -18.13
C GLY A 122 3.93 -7.64 -16.61
N VAL A 123 3.11 -6.77 -15.99
CA VAL A 123 3.05 -6.59 -14.53
C VAL A 123 1.72 -7.13 -14.02
N ALA A 124 1.75 -7.95 -12.97
CA ALA A 124 0.52 -8.43 -12.35
C ALA A 124 -0.14 -7.34 -11.50
N PHE A 125 -1.47 -7.32 -11.49
CA PHE A 125 -2.26 -6.32 -10.79
C PHE A 125 -3.14 -6.94 -9.71
N VAL A 126 -3.09 -6.39 -8.50
CA VAL A 126 -3.93 -6.76 -7.37
C VAL A 126 -4.98 -5.67 -7.13
N PRO A 127 -6.27 -5.92 -7.37
CA PRO A 127 -7.33 -4.99 -7.01
C PRO A 127 -7.37 -4.72 -5.50
N GLY A 128 -7.39 -3.45 -5.09
CA GLY A 128 -7.48 -3.07 -3.69
C GLY A 128 -7.99 -1.65 -3.45
N MET A 129 -8.15 -1.25 -2.20
CA MET A 129 -8.61 0.08 -1.81
C MET A 129 -8.11 0.40 -0.40
N GLU A 130 -7.75 1.64 -0.12
CA GLU A 130 -7.41 2.08 1.24
C GLU A 130 -8.61 2.80 1.87
N ILE A 131 -9.28 2.12 2.80
CA ILE A 131 -10.46 2.65 3.48
C ILE A 131 -10.02 3.58 4.61
N THR A 132 -10.56 4.81 4.62
CA THR A 132 -10.38 5.75 5.71
C THR A 132 -11.20 5.30 6.93
N CYS A 133 -10.54 5.07 8.06
CA CYS A 133 -11.20 4.72 9.31
C CYS A 133 -10.85 5.67 10.45
N THR A 134 -11.69 5.71 11.48
CA THR A 134 -11.41 6.42 12.73
C THR A 134 -11.98 5.64 13.91
N THR A 135 -11.14 5.37 14.91
CA THR A 135 -11.59 4.72 16.16
C THR A 135 -12.55 5.62 16.93
N ALA A 136 -13.30 5.03 17.88
CA ALA A 136 -14.23 5.78 18.74
C ALA A 136 -13.56 6.94 19.51
N ASP A 137 -12.30 6.80 19.89
CA ASP A 137 -11.55 7.86 20.58
C ASP A 137 -10.88 8.86 19.60
N GLY A 138 -11.03 8.68 18.29
CA GLY A 138 -10.58 9.62 17.26
C GLY A 138 -9.16 9.39 16.76
N ILE A 139 -8.68 8.15 16.73
CA ILE A 139 -7.40 7.75 16.10
C ILE A 139 -7.68 7.43 14.63
N SER A 140 -6.93 8.07 13.73
CA SER A 140 -7.00 7.78 12.30
C SER A 140 -6.34 6.43 12.03
N VAL A 141 -7.06 5.53 11.38
CA VAL A 141 -6.56 4.21 10.97
C VAL A 141 -6.91 4.04 9.50
N HIS A 142 -6.00 3.50 8.71
CA HIS A 142 -6.29 3.19 7.32
C HIS A 142 -6.29 1.67 7.13
N MET A 143 -7.28 1.18 6.39
CA MET A 143 -7.50 -0.26 6.19
C MET A 143 -7.40 -0.59 4.72
N LEU A 144 -6.35 -1.31 4.32
CA LEU A 144 -6.22 -1.86 2.97
C LEU A 144 -7.20 -3.01 2.82
N SER A 145 -7.96 -2.98 1.73
CA SER A 145 -8.96 -3.98 1.37
C SER A 145 -8.56 -4.63 0.04
N TYR A 146 -7.89 -5.77 0.10
CA TYR A 146 -7.48 -6.49 -1.11
C TYR A 146 -8.55 -7.47 -1.58
N LEU A 147 -8.72 -7.58 -2.91
CA LEU A 147 -9.55 -8.59 -3.56
C LEU A 147 -10.99 -8.63 -3.03
N HIS A 148 -11.53 -7.51 -2.56
CA HIS A 148 -12.93 -7.45 -2.14
C HIS A 148 -13.84 -7.42 -3.37
N GLY A 149 -15.06 -7.96 -3.23
CA GLY A 149 -16.06 -7.92 -4.29
C GLY A 149 -16.45 -6.48 -4.61
N PRO A 150 -16.29 -6.02 -5.87
CA PRO A 150 -16.50 -4.61 -6.24
C PRO A 150 -17.95 -4.17 -6.09
N ASP A 151 -18.90 -5.12 -6.14
CA ASP A 151 -20.35 -4.84 -6.11
C ASP A 151 -21.00 -5.11 -4.74
N HIS A 152 -20.20 -5.28 -3.67
CA HIS A 152 -20.73 -5.56 -2.34
C HIS A 152 -21.40 -4.31 -1.74
N ALA A 153 -22.71 -4.17 -1.97
CA ALA A 153 -23.49 -2.97 -1.64
C ALA A 153 -23.28 -2.43 -0.21
N PRO A 154 -23.29 -3.23 0.88
CA PRO A 154 -23.06 -2.69 2.22
C PRO A 154 -21.68 -2.04 2.42
N LEU A 155 -20.66 -2.52 1.71
CA LEU A 155 -19.32 -1.91 1.77
C LEU A 155 -19.32 -0.60 0.97
N LEU A 156 -19.89 -0.61 -0.24
CA LEU A 156 -20.00 0.57 -1.09
C LEU A 156 -20.80 1.69 -0.43
N ASP A 157 -21.93 1.38 0.20
CA ASP A 157 -22.78 2.35 0.91
C ASP A 157 -22.01 3.04 2.05
N ALA A 158 -21.24 2.26 2.82
CA ALA A 158 -20.42 2.77 3.91
C ALA A 158 -19.28 3.68 3.41
N ILE A 159 -18.64 3.31 2.29
CA ILE A 159 -17.62 4.11 1.63
C ILE A 159 -18.21 5.42 1.12
N GLU A 160 -19.36 5.38 0.46
CA GLU A 160 -20.02 6.56 -0.10
C GLU A 160 -20.46 7.54 1.01
N GLU A 161 -20.92 7.03 2.16
CA GLU A 161 -21.16 7.87 3.33
C GLU A 161 -19.88 8.56 3.83
N SER A 162 -18.75 7.83 3.89
CA SER A 162 -17.46 8.42 4.27
C SER A 162 -16.99 9.47 3.25
N ARG A 163 -17.10 9.20 1.94
CA ARG A 163 -16.78 10.14 0.85
C ARG A 163 -17.58 11.44 0.96
N ARG A 164 -18.90 11.36 1.18
CA ARG A 164 -19.75 12.54 1.39
C ARG A 164 -19.32 13.35 2.61
N SER A 165 -18.98 12.69 3.71
CA SER A 165 -18.45 13.36 4.91
C SER A 165 -17.11 14.04 4.63
N ARG A 166 -16.23 13.38 3.85
CA ARG A 166 -14.93 13.93 3.40
C ARG A 166 -15.09 15.20 2.57
N LEU A 167 -16.03 15.21 1.63
CA LEU A 167 -16.34 16.35 0.77
C LEU A 167 -16.85 17.55 1.60
N SER A 168 -17.84 17.33 2.46
CA SER A 168 -18.37 18.37 3.35
C SER A 168 -17.29 18.94 4.29
N ARG A 169 -16.42 18.06 4.81
CA ARG A 169 -15.26 18.48 5.59
C ARG A 169 -14.30 19.33 4.78
N ALA A 170 -13.98 18.94 3.54
CA ALA A 170 -13.04 19.67 2.70
C ALA A 170 -13.54 21.10 2.43
N HIS A 171 -14.82 21.27 2.09
CA HIS A 171 -15.45 22.59 1.98
C HIS A 171 -15.28 23.42 3.26
N THR A 172 -15.67 22.87 4.41
CA THR A 172 -15.55 23.59 5.69
C THR A 172 -14.10 23.99 5.98
N MET A 173 -13.13 23.13 5.70
CA MET A 173 -11.71 23.46 5.88
C MET A 173 -11.26 24.59 4.96
N VAL A 174 -11.72 24.61 3.71
CA VAL A 174 -11.43 25.69 2.76
C VAL A 174 -12.05 27.00 3.23
N ASP A 175 -13.29 27.00 3.70
CA ASP A 175 -13.96 28.20 4.25
C ASP A 175 -13.22 28.77 5.47
N LEU A 176 -12.63 27.91 6.30
CA LEU A 176 -11.79 28.33 7.43
C LEU A 176 -10.44 28.90 6.96
N LEU A 177 -9.80 28.25 5.98
CA LEU A 177 -8.53 28.72 5.42
C LEU A 177 -8.69 30.04 4.67
N ALA A 178 -9.80 30.24 3.95
CA ALA A 178 -10.10 31.43 3.16
C ALA A 178 -10.18 32.73 3.99
N GLN A 179 -10.32 32.62 5.31
CA GLN A 179 -10.28 33.77 6.22
C GLN A 179 -8.87 34.35 6.37
N ASP A 180 -7.84 33.52 6.18
CA ASP A 180 -6.44 33.86 6.43
C ASP A 180 -5.55 33.75 5.17
N TYR A 181 -5.99 33.03 4.14
CA TYR A 181 -5.24 32.77 2.91
C TYR A 181 -6.11 32.95 1.65
N PRO A 182 -5.51 33.28 0.49
CA PRO A 182 -6.24 33.52 -0.75
C PRO A 182 -6.62 32.21 -1.47
N ILE A 183 -7.33 31.31 -0.79
CA ILE A 183 -7.79 30.03 -1.33
C ILE A 183 -9.32 30.00 -1.43
N SER A 184 -9.81 29.42 -2.52
CA SER A 184 -11.22 29.16 -2.77
C SER A 184 -11.49 27.68 -3.02
N TRP A 185 -12.77 27.29 -3.06
CA TRP A 185 -13.14 25.92 -3.41
C TRP A 185 -12.76 25.58 -4.87
N ASP A 186 -12.86 26.54 -5.78
CA ASP A 186 -12.53 26.34 -7.19
C ASP A 186 -11.04 26.04 -7.37
N ASP A 187 -10.17 26.68 -6.57
CA ASP A 187 -8.73 26.38 -6.55
C ASP A 187 -8.47 24.91 -6.16
N VAL A 188 -9.21 24.38 -5.19
CA VAL A 188 -9.10 22.98 -4.77
C VAL A 188 -9.60 22.04 -5.86
N MET A 189 -10.74 22.34 -6.48
CA MET A 189 -11.32 21.52 -7.53
C MET A 189 -10.47 21.47 -8.80
N ALA A 190 -9.62 22.47 -9.06
CA ALA A 190 -8.66 22.44 -10.15
C ALA A 190 -7.63 21.29 -10.01
N HIS A 191 -7.44 20.74 -8.81
CA HIS A 191 -6.54 19.62 -8.52
C HIS A 191 -7.26 18.28 -8.36
N VAL A 192 -8.60 18.25 -8.44
CA VAL A 192 -9.40 17.02 -8.23
C VAL A 192 -9.78 16.45 -9.59
N SER A 193 -9.37 15.21 -9.86
CA SER A 193 -9.82 14.52 -11.08
C SER A 193 -11.32 14.19 -11.01
N PRO A 194 -12.01 14.06 -12.16
CA PRO A 194 -13.39 13.59 -12.16
C PRO A 194 -13.52 12.28 -11.36
N GLU A 195 -14.55 12.19 -10.52
CA GLU A 195 -14.84 11.03 -9.65
C GLU A 195 -13.84 10.77 -8.50
N ALA A 196 -12.79 11.59 -8.38
CA ALA A 196 -11.77 11.39 -7.36
C ALA A 196 -12.26 11.66 -5.93
N THR A 197 -11.67 10.95 -4.97
CA THR A 197 -11.94 11.15 -3.55
C THR A 197 -11.28 12.43 -3.04
N VAL A 198 -12.06 13.50 -2.86
CA VAL A 198 -11.54 14.77 -2.33
C VAL A 198 -11.02 14.62 -0.89
N GLY A 199 -9.95 15.34 -0.58
CA GLY A 199 -9.25 15.24 0.70
C GLY A 199 -8.27 16.38 0.91
N ARG A 200 -7.64 16.40 2.09
CA ARG A 200 -6.59 17.39 2.45
C ARG A 200 -5.46 17.52 1.42
N PRO A 201 -5.00 16.46 0.74
CA PRO A 201 -3.93 16.59 -0.25
C PRO A 201 -4.28 17.58 -1.38
N HIS A 202 -5.53 17.60 -1.85
CA HIS A 202 -5.99 18.55 -2.86
C HIS A 202 -6.00 19.99 -2.36
N ILE A 203 -6.37 20.21 -1.09
CA ILE A 203 -6.24 21.52 -0.44
C ILE A 203 -4.77 21.92 -0.37
N ALA A 204 -3.88 20.98 -0.05
CA ALA A 204 -2.44 21.22 -0.02
C ALA A 204 -1.90 21.61 -1.41
N ASP A 205 -2.36 20.96 -2.48
CA ASP A 205 -1.96 21.30 -3.85
C ASP A 205 -2.39 22.71 -4.23
N ALA A 206 -3.64 23.08 -3.94
CA ALA A 206 -4.12 24.44 -4.17
C ALA A 206 -3.26 25.47 -3.42
N LEU A 207 -2.92 25.19 -2.15
CA LEU A 207 -2.05 26.07 -1.36
C LEU A 207 -0.62 26.16 -1.92
N VAL A 208 -0.11 25.10 -2.55
CA VAL A 208 1.20 25.10 -3.23
C VAL A 208 1.15 25.94 -4.51
N GLU A 209 0.13 25.73 -5.34
CA GLU A 209 -0.05 26.48 -6.60
C GLU A 209 -0.22 27.98 -6.33
N LEU A 210 -0.94 28.34 -5.27
CA LEU A 210 -1.11 29.71 -4.80
C LEU A 210 0.16 30.31 -4.15
N GLY A 211 1.23 29.54 -4.02
CA GLY A 211 2.50 29.97 -3.41
C GLY A 211 2.44 30.21 -1.90
N VAL A 212 1.41 29.71 -1.22
CA VAL A 212 1.23 29.85 0.24
C VAL A 212 2.21 28.93 0.99
N VAL A 213 2.47 27.74 0.45
CA VAL A 213 3.40 26.75 1.01
C VAL A 213 4.27 26.14 -0.09
N PRO A 214 5.50 25.70 0.21
CA PRO A 214 6.42 25.21 -0.83
C PRO A 214 6.10 23.80 -1.34
N ASN A 215 5.38 22.97 -0.57
CA ASN A 215 5.00 21.61 -0.96
C ASN A 215 3.90 21.05 -0.02
N ARG A 216 3.31 19.89 -0.38
CA ARG A 216 2.28 19.21 0.43
C ARG A 216 2.75 18.94 1.85
N SER A 217 3.98 18.47 2.05
CA SER A 217 4.52 18.13 3.37
C SER A 217 4.53 19.34 4.31
N ALA A 218 4.87 20.53 3.81
CA ALA A 218 4.80 21.78 4.57
C ALA A 218 3.36 22.08 5.01
N ALA A 219 2.36 21.93 4.12
CA ALA A 219 0.95 22.12 4.45
C ALA A 219 0.50 21.18 5.59
N PHE A 220 0.86 19.90 5.52
CA PHE A 220 0.50 18.89 6.53
C PHE A 220 1.23 19.07 7.87
N SER A 221 2.43 19.64 7.86
CA SER A 221 3.19 19.92 9.09
C SER A 221 2.61 21.08 9.90
N ASP A 222 1.77 21.91 9.29
CA ASP A 222 1.19 23.10 9.91
C ASP A 222 -0.34 23.18 9.67
N MET A 223 -0.77 23.92 8.64
CA MET A 223 -2.16 24.32 8.42
C MET A 223 -3.16 23.17 8.21
N LEU A 224 -2.74 22.04 7.65
CA LEU A 224 -3.59 20.85 7.45
C LEU A 224 -3.36 19.75 8.50
N SER A 225 -2.52 20.01 9.50
CA SER A 225 -2.26 19.10 10.61
C SER A 225 -3.53 18.89 11.46
N GLY A 226 -3.62 17.76 12.15
CA GLY A 226 -4.75 17.47 13.06
C GLY A 226 -4.86 18.40 14.27
N ARG A 227 -3.88 19.28 14.49
CA ARG A 227 -3.82 20.25 15.60
C ARG A 227 -4.14 21.68 15.15
N SER A 228 -4.23 21.92 13.84
CA SER A 228 -4.50 23.22 13.26
C SER A 228 -5.92 23.72 13.59
N LYS A 229 -6.09 25.03 13.71
CA LYS A 229 -7.41 25.67 13.86
C LYS A 229 -8.31 25.47 12.62
N TYR A 230 -7.72 25.18 11.46
CA TYR A 230 -8.45 24.89 10.23
C TYR A 230 -8.88 23.42 10.13
N TYR A 231 -8.41 22.55 11.03
CA TYR A 231 -8.69 21.12 10.96
C TYR A 231 -10.10 20.81 11.45
N VAL A 232 -10.90 20.23 10.55
CA VAL A 232 -12.22 19.71 10.84
C VAL A 232 -12.14 18.18 10.90
N ARG A 233 -12.86 17.53 11.82
CA ARG A 233 -13.02 16.07 11.82
C ARG A 233 -14.16 15.68 10.87
N HIS A 234 -14.04 14.55 10.19
CA HIS A 234 -15.16 13.96 9.44
C HIS A 234 -15.57 12.66 10.11
N MET A 235 -16.77 12.20 9.76
CA MET A 235 -17.19 10.86 10.08
C MET A 235 -16.48 9.91 9.11
N ALA A 236 -15.66 9.04 9.68
CA ALA A 236 -15.04 7.92 8.98
C ALA A 236 -15.56 6.62 9.59
N LEU A 237 -15.38 5.54 8.85
CA LEU A 237 -15.85 4.23 9.29
C LEU A 237 -15.07 3.78 10.53
N ASP A 238 -15.73 3.08 11.45
CA ASP A 238 -15.01 2.42 12.54
C ASP A 238 -14.12 1.29 11.97
N PRO A 239 -12.85 1.13 12.38
CA PRO A 239 -11.95 0.12 11.83
C PRO A 239 -12.47 -1.31 11.96
N VAL A 240 -13.13 -1.64 13.08
CA VAL A 240 -13.72 -2.97 13.28
C VAL A 240 -14.88 -3.19 12.32
N GLN A 241 -15.70 -2.17 12.09
CA GLN A 241 -16.76 -2.23 11.09
C GLN A 241 -16.21 -2.35 9.66
N ALA A 242 -15.14 -1.63 9.33
CA ALA A 242 -14.47 -1.71 8.03
C ALA A 242 -13.97 -3.15 7.76
N ILE A 243 -13.28 -3.75 8.74
CA ILE A 243 -12.80 -5.14 8.65
C ILE A 243 -13.96 -6.11 8.38
N LYS A 244 -15.07 -5.99 9.12
CA LYS A 244 -16.24 -6.85 8.93
C LYS A 244 -16.83 -6.72 7.53
N LEU A 245 -16.94 -5.49 7.02
CA LEU A 245 -17.47 -5.23 5.68
C LEU A 245 -16.54 -5.75 4.59
N VAL A 246 -15.22 -5.58 4.74
CA VAL A 246 -14.23 -6.15 3.81
C VAL A 246 -14.31 -7.67 3.79
N ARG A 247 -14.40 -8.32 4.96
CA ARG A 247 -14.56 -9.78 5.06
C ARG A 247 -15.88 -10.25 4.46
N ALA A 248 -16.98 -9.53 4.70
CA ALA A 248 -18.29 -9.83 4.10
C ALA A 248 -18.28 -9.70 2.57
N ALA A 249 -17.51 -8.73 2.04
CA ALA A 249 -17.23 -8.58 0.62
C ALA A 249 -16.25 -9.64 0.07
N GLY A 250 -15.81 -10.59 0.90
CA GLY A 250 -14.85 -11.65 0.53
C GLY A 250 -13.42 -11.15 0.30
N GLY A 251 -13.09 -9.95 0.77
CA GLY A 251 -11.76 -9.36 0.69
C GLY A 251 -10.88 -9.66 1.90
N VAL A 252 -9.66 -9.14 1.85
CA VAL A 252 -8.62 -9.36 2.87
C VAL A 252 -8.20 -8.02 3.48
N PRO A 253 -8.61 -7.72 4.73
CA PRO A 253 -8.29 -6.47 5.40
C PRO A 253 -6.87 -6.49 6.01
N VAL A 254 -6.06 -5.50 5.67
CA VAL A 254 -4.69 -5.30 6.19
C VAL A 254 -4.57 -3.88 6.75
N CYS A 255 -4.12 -3.74 8.00
CA CYS A 255 -3.97 -2.43 8.63
C CYS A 255 -2.74 -1.71 8.03
N ALA A 256 -2.96 -0.59 7.34
CA ALA A 256 -1.94 0.17 6.63
C ALA A 256 -1.12 1.02 7.60
N HIS A 257 0.21 1.08 7.40
CA HIS A 257 1.16 1.90 8.16
C HIS A 257 0.77 2.19 9.62
N PRO A 258 0.43 1.15 10.42
CA PRO A 258 -0.47 1.32 11.57
C PRO A 258 0.22 1.92 12.80
N MET A 259 1.53 2.12 12.73
CA MET A 259 2.33 2.79 13.74
C MET A 259 3.21 3.88 13.12
N ALA A 260 2.54 4.81 12.44
CA ALA A 260 3.11 6.03 11.88
C ALA A 260 2.90 7.26 12.80
N PRO A 261 3.70 7.45 13.87
CA PRO A 261 3.46 8.47 14.89
C PRO A 261 3.54 9.91 14.37
N LEU A 262 4.26 10.15 13.27
CA LEU A 262 4.31 11.46 12.62
C LEU A 262 2.97 11.87 12.01
N ARG A 263 2.06 10.91 11.78
CA ARG A 263 0.70 11.14 11.26
C ARG A 263 -0.33 11.41 12.36
N GLY A 264 0.04 11.23 13.63
CA GLY A 264 -0.83 11.47 14.79
C GLY A 264 -0.72 10.39 15.86
N ARG A 265 -1.80 10.23 16.64
CA ARG A 265 -1.92 9.09 17.55
C ARG A 265 -1.97 7.79 16.73
N VAL A 266 -1.45 6.73 17.32
CA VAL A 266 -1.43 5.37 16.73
C VAL A 266 -2.38 4.46 17.50
N ALA A 267 -2.87 3.40 16.83
CA ALA A 267 -3.77 2.43 17.44
C ALA A 267 -3.13 1.77 18.67
N THR A 268 -3.92 1.58 19.72
CA THR A 268 -3.49 0.93 20.96
C THR A 268 -3.51 -0.60 20.83
N PRO A 269 -2.86 -1.35 21.74
CA PRO A 269 -3.00 -2.81 21.77
C PRO A 269 -4.45 -3.29 21.89
N ALA A 270 -5.31 -2.54 22.59
CA ALA A 270 -6.73 -2.87 22.69
C ALA A 270 -7.45 -2.70 21.34
N ASP A 271 -7.12 -1.65 20.58
CA ASP A 271 -7.64 -1.45 19.23
C ASP A 271 -7.21 -2.57 18.29
N PHE A 272 -5.93 -2.98 18.34
CA PHE A 272 -5.45 -4.12 17.54
C PHE A 272 -6.16 -5.42 17.91
N ASN A 273 -6.35 -5.71 19.20
CA ASN A 273 -7.09 -6.91 19.62
C ASN A 273 -8.52 -6.89 19.08
N ALA A 274 -9.22 -5.76 19.17
CA ALA A 274 -10.57 -5.64 18.63
C ALA A 274 -10.61 -5.83 17.10
N MET A 275 -9.62 -5.28 16.38
CA MET A 275 -9.47 -5.49 14.93
C MET A 275 -9.18 -6.96 14.59
N ILE A 276 -8.31 -7.64 15.35
CA ILE A 276 -7.98 -9.05 15.18
C ILE A 276 -9.23 -9.91 15.41
N ASP A 277 -9.97 -9.67 16.50
CA ASP A 277 -11.24 -10.36 16.80
C ASP A 277 -12.30 -10.15 15.72
N ALA A 278 -12.27 -8.99 15.05
CA ALA A 278 -13.14 -8.69 13.92
C ALA A 278 -12.74 -9.37 12.60
N GLY A 279 -11.54 -9.97 12.55
CA GLY A 279 -11.02 -10.68 11.40
C GLY A 279 -9.94 -9.94 10.63
N LEU A 280 -9.16 -9.04 11.25
CA LEU A 280 -7.97 -8.44 10.61
C LEU A 280 -7.06 -9.54 10.05
N ALA A 281 -6.67 -9.43 8.77
CA ALA A 281 -5.84 -10.44 8.12
C ALA A 281 -4.35 -10.19 8.30
N GLY A 282 -3.97 -8.92 8.37
CA GLY A 282 -2.58 -8.52 8.25
C GLY A 282 -2.29 -7.12 8.77
N VAL A 283 -1.00 -6.81 8.86
CA VAL A 283 -0.46 -5.49 9.17
C VAL A 283 0.67 -5.16 8.19
N GLU A 284 0.69 -3.91 7.75
CA GLU A 284 1.77 -3.37 6.94
C GLU A 284 2.94 -2.96 7.84
N VAL A 285 4.03 -3.70 7.76
CA VAL A 285 5.20 -3.52 8.63
C VAL A 285 6.27 -2.69 7.93
N ALA A 286 6.71 -3.14 6.75
CA ALA A 286 7.76 -2.47 6.01
C ALA A 286 7.15 -1.29 5.24
N HIS A 287 7.07 -0.16 5.94
CA HIS A 287 6.61 1.12 5.44
C HIS A 287 7.51 2.21 6.02
N ARG A 288 7.79 3.28 5.26
CA ARG A 288 8.74 4.31 5.70
C ARG A 288 8.30 5.06 6.94
N ASP A 289 6.99 5.22 7.13
CA ASP A 289 6.44 5.94 8.27
C ASP A 289 6.41 5.09 9.55
N ASN A 290 6.66 3.78 9.47
CA ASN A 290 6.83 2.91 10.64
C ASN A 290 8.32 2.90 11.03
N PRO A 291 8.73 3.53 12.16
CA PRO A 291 10.10 3.46 12.64
C PRO A 291 10.50 2.03 13.03
N ASP A 292 11.80 1.76 13.15
CA ASP A 292 12.31 0.40 13.44
C ASP A 292 11.75 -0.21 14.74
N GLU A 293 11.57 0.60 15.78
CA GLU A 293 10.95 0.18 17.05
C GLU A 293 9.49 -0.26 16.83
N SER A 294 8.73 0.51 16.05
CA SER A 294 7.36 0.18 15.67
C SER A 294 7.30 -1.08 14.80
N ARG A 295 8.24 -1.25 13.87
CA ARG A 295 8.33 -2.46 13.03
C ARG A 295 8.54 -3.71 13.88
N ALA A 296 9.40 -3.66 14.90
CA ALA A 296 9.64 -4.78 15.80
C ALA A 296 8.37 -5.18 16.57
N VAL A 297 7.60 -4.19 17.05
CA VAL A 297 6.32 -4.43 17.73
C VAL A 297 5.27 -5.00 16.77
N LEU A 298 5.16 -4.51 15.53
CA LEU A 298 4.24 -5.09 14.54
C LEU A 298 4.63 -6.50 14.14
N MET A 299 5.92 -6.79 13.98
CA MET A 299 6.40 -8.15 13.70
C MET A 299 6.03 -9.10 14.83
N LYS A 300 6.15 -8.67 16.10
CA LYS A 300 5.74 -9.47 17.25
C LYS A 300 4.22 -9.71 17.22
N LEU A 301 3.43 -8.66 17.03
CA LEU A 301 1.97 -8.78 16.91
C LEU A 301 1.57 -9.76 15.80
N ALA A 302 2.21 -9.65 14.64
CA ALA A 302 1.94 -10.53 13.52
C ALA A 302 2.32 -11.99 13.81
N ALA A 303 3.44 -12.23 14.50
CA ALA A 303 3.85 -13.57 14.90
C ALA A 303 2.91 -14.19 15.96
N ASP A 304 2.49 -13.40 16.96
CA ASP A 304 1.63 -13.88 18.04
C ASP A 304 0.22 -14.27 17.55
N HIS A 305 -0.26 -13.64 16.47
CA HIS A 305 -1.63 -13.80 15.95
C HIS A 305 -1.70 -14.39 14.54
N ASP A 306 -0.59 -14.90 13.99
CA ASP A 306 -0.46 -15.39 12.61
C ASP A 306 -0.98 -14.39 11.54
N LEU A 307 -0.70 -13.10 11.72
CA LEU A 307 -1.12 -12.08 10.75
C LEU A 307 -0.22 -12.09 9.51
N ILE A 308 -0.79 -11.70 8.37
CA ILE A 308 -0.04 -11.45 7.15
C ILE A 308 0.81 -10.18 7.33
N VAL A 309 2.10 -10.29 7.02
CA VAL A 309 3.01 -9.14 7.02
C VAL A 309 3.16 -8.62 5.60
N THR A 310 2.80 -7.36 5.37
CA THR A 310 3.03 -6.67 4.09
C THR A 310 4.11 -5.59 4.22
N GLY A 311 4.61 -5.16 3.07
CA GLY A 311 5.53 -4.06 2.90
C GLY A 311 5.30 -3.39 1.56
N SER A 312 5.22 -2.06 1.56
CA SER A 312 4.77 -1.32 0.38
C SER A 312 5.29 0.11 0.39
N SER A 313 5.10 0.81 -0.72
CA SER A 313 5.59 2.19 -0.86
C SER A 313 4.63 3.25 -0.33
N ASP A 314 3.30 3.05 -0.38
CA ASP A 314 2.34 4.15 -0.23
C ASP A 314 2.61 5.28 -1.26
N TYR A 315 2.92 4.87 -2.51
CA TYR A 315 3.31 5.76 -3.60
C TYR A 315 2.16 6.69 -4.01
N HIS A 316 2.46 7.98 -4.24
CA HIS A 316 1.49 9.02 -4.62
C HIS A 316 2.00 9.88 -5.80
N GLY A 317 2.96 9.38 -6.59
CA GLY A 317 3.65 10.19 -7.59
C GLY A 317 4.43 11.34 -6.94
N ALA A 318 4.30 12.54 -7.50
CA ALA A 318 4.96 13.74 -6.97
C ALA A 318 4.34 14.23 -5.64
N GLY A 319 3.20 13.66 -5.23
CA GLY A 319 2.50 14.05 -4.00
C GLY A 319 3.20 13.64 -2.70
N LYS A 320 4.12 12.66 -2.76
CA LYS A 320 4.94 12.21 -1.62
C LYS A 320 6.35 11.85 -2.11
N PRO A 321 7.36 11.83 -1.22
CA PRO A 321 8.70 11.40 -1.60
C PRO A 321 8.84 9.87 -1.70
N ASN A 322 7.76 9.10 -1.59
CA ASN A 322 7.77 7.65 -1.56
C ASN A 322 8.04 7.12 -2.97
N ARG A 323 8.89 6.11 -3.10
CA ARG A 323 9.25 5.51 -4.40
C ARG A 323 8.64 4.13 -4.53
N LEU A 324 8.12 3.80 -5.72
CA LEU A 324 7.60 2.46 -6.01
C LEU A 324 8.62 1.37 -5.67
N GLY A 325 8.16 0.38 -4.90
CA GLY A 325 8.97 -0.73 -4.42
C GLY A 325 10.11 -0.36 -3.48
N GLU A 326 10.06 0.79 -2.79
CA GLU A 326 11.02 1.14 -1.73
C GLU A 326 10.91 0.20 -0.51
N ASN A 327 9.72 -0.36 -0.29
CA ASN A 327 9.51 -1.56 0.51
C ASN A 327 8.76 -2.58 -0.36
N SER A 328 8.82 -3.85 0.00
CA SER A 328 8.21 -4.93 -0.79
C SER A 328 7.51 -5.94 0.09
N THR A 329 6.43 -6.51 -0.44
CA THR A 329 5.70 -7.62 0.15
C THR A 329 6.33 -8.94 -0.32
N SER A 330 6.33 -9.98 0.53
CA SER A 330 6.85 -11.28 0.15
C SER A 330 5.86 -12.06 -0.72
N VAL A 331 6.37 -12.96 -1.57
CA VAL A 331 5.54 -13.89 -2.36
C VAL A 331 4.59 -14.66 -1.45
N ARG A 332 5.10 -15.18 -0.33
CA ARG A 332 4.30 -15.90 0.67
C ARG A 332 3.16 -15.05 1.22
N SER A 333 3.39 -13.77 1.51
CA SER A 333 2.36 -12.86 1.98
C SER A 333 1.27 -12.65 0.93
N LEU A 334 1.66 -12.43 -0.33
CA LEU A 334 0.70 -12.33 -1.45
C LEU A 334 -0.10 -13.64 -1.63
N THR A 335 0.55 -14.80 -1.50
CA THR A 335 -0.12 -16.10 -1.52
C THR A 335 -1.18 -16.20 -0.42
N ARG A 336 -0.84 -15.84 0.82
CA ARG A 336 -1.80 -15.85 1.95
C ARG A 336 -2.96 -14.89 1.74
N ILE A 337 -2.74 -13.74 1.10
CA ILE A 337 -3.82 -12.83 0.70
C ILE A 337 -4.74 -13.54 -0.30
N CYS A 338 -4.20 -14.15 -1.34
CA CYS A 338 -5.00 -14.86 -2.35
C CYS A 338 -5.77 -16.05 -1.74
N GLU A 339 -5.19 -16.78 -0.80
CA GLU A 339 -5.81 -17.93 -0.12
C GLU A 339 -6.96 -17.52 0.81
N GLN A 340 -6.90 -16.32 1.40
CA GLN A 340 -7.96 -15.83 2.28
C GLN A 340 -9.11 -15.14 1.55
N ALA A 341 -8.90 -14.69 0.30
CA ALA A 341 -9.94 -14.03 -0.48
C ALA A 341 -11.02 -15.03 -0.93
N THR A 342 -12.29 -14.63 -0.83
CA THR A 342 -13.46 -15.47 -1.17
C THR A 342 -14.46 -14.78 -2.09
N SER A 343 -14.17 -13.55 -2.53
CA SER A 343 -15.03 -12.74 -3.41
C SER A 343 -15.13 -13.26 -4.85
N GLY A 344 -14.18 -14.10 -5.29
CA GLY A 344 -13.99 -14.45 -6.70
C GLY A 344 -13.20 -13.41 -7.51
N VAL A 345 -12.81 -12.28 -6.90
CA VAL A 345 -11.87 -11.32 -7.49
C VAL A 345 -10.46 -11.88 -7.38
N GLU A 346 -9.76 -11.95 -8.51
CA GLU A 346 -8.42 -12.53 -8.59
C GLU A 346 -7.35 -11.48 -8.94
N VAL A 347 -6.10 -11.81 -8.63
CA VAL A 347 -4.94 -11.10 -9.17
C VAL A 347 -4.95 -11.25 -10.69
N ARG A 348 -4.83 -10.13 -11.40
CA ARG A 348 -4.78 -10.10 -12.87
C ARG A 348 -3.33 -10.30 -13.32
N TRP A 349 -3.06 -11.44 -13.94
CA TRP A 349 -1.72 -11.79 -14.43
C TRP A 349 -1.58 -11.50 -15.94
N PRO A 350 -0.36 -11.18 -16.42
CA PRO A 350 -0.08 -11.01 -17.84
C PRO A 350 -0.18 -12.30 -18.67
#